data_AF-D8LVD8-F1
#
_entry.id   AF-D8LVD8-F1
#
_cell.length_a   1.000
_cell.length_b   1.000
_cell.length_c   1.000
_cell.angle_alpha   90.00
_cell.angle_beta   90.00
_cell.angle_gamma   90.00
#
_symmetry.space_group_name_H-M   'P 1'
#
loop_
_entity.id
_entity.type
_entity.pdbx_description
1 polymer ?
#
loop_
_entity_poly.entity_id
_entity_poly.type
_entity_poly.pdbx_seq_one_letter_code
_entity_poly.pdbx_strand_id
1 'polypeptide(L)'
;MHKSLLIVSGGAMGSLFSGFLEAASMKSQNALNVMLRANWESHRQEIQKNGLVVTPLSDASKSIWNEIRKDCNIGYQNGSFVIPVHAVDDSIFDPASQSHRKVDEVLLFDKSYNTEMLASMIKGVLSETGTCLTLQNGMGNVEILQRILGKERVLQGNTSQGAMLRNPGEVIHSGTGYITIVSPTPQGQKSAEWWVKTLQSVHLPAELGGNNFEEVLWKKLIVNAVINPLTAIHNCRNGEILSLPEYNRICDDVVNEAVRVAERCGVRLDVADCKARVQLVAEQTAGERSLQRLSHLGVQFEGSNDVGVFSKLTNKYCLVATGGSETFYSAFETELADQIPVIKTSIAGCRFVGRVTAGNKNGLLVPISITDAELEHIRNSIPDGVVVKRVDDRLSSLGNLIACNDHVALLHSDLGRETEEIVEDVLGVEVFRHSIAGNALIGSYCVISNQGGLVHPATSLDEKEELSSLLQISLMAGTINRGSDVIGAGLVANDFTAFCGLDTTSTEIGVVESAFKLEKQASTLDSMKNYLFDSTF
;
A
#
# COMPACT_ATOMS: atom_id res chain seq x y z
N MET A 1 -34.55 11.71 -17.49
CA MET A 1 -34.91 11.17 -16.17
C MET A 1 -33.82 11.61 -15.21
N HIS A 2 -34.15 12.36 -14.16
CA HIS A 2 -33.13 12.74 -13.18
C HIS A 2 -32.74 11.49 -12.37
N LYS A 3 -31.46 11.14 -12.34
CA LYS A 3 -30.90 10.03 -11.53
C LYS A 3 -30.08 10.61 -10.39
N SER A 4 -30.10 9.93 -9.26
CA SER A 4 -29.28 10.26 -8.08
C SER A 4 -28.18 9.22 -7.88
N LEU A 5 -26.96 9.68 -7.63
CA LEU A 5 -25.77 8.86 -7.55
C LEU A 5 -24.98 9.20 -6.29
N LEU A 6 -24.60 8.17 -5.54
CA LEU A 6 -23.75 8.30 -4.36
C LEU A 6 -22.42 7.55 -4.56
N ILE A 7 -21.31 8.27 -4.52
CA ILE A 7 -19.98 7.66 -4.38
C ILE A 7 -19.70 7.44 -2.90
N VAL A 8 -19.50 6.19 -2.50
CA VAL A 8 -19.18 5.80 -1.11
C VAL A 8 -17.67 5.56 -1.02
N SER A 9 -16.93 6.65 -0.75
CA SER A 9 -15.53 6.73 -0.31
C SER A 9 -14.99 8.13 -0.56
N GLY A 10 -14.37 8.76 0.43
CA GLY A 10 -13.63 10.01 0.22
C GLY A 10 -12.17 9.83 -0.21
N GLY A 11 -11.73 8.60 -0.48
CA GLY A 11 -10.34 8.30 -0.86
C GLY A 11 -9.97 8.83 -2.26
N ALA A 12 -8.75 8.51 -2.72
CA ALA A 12 -8.24 9.00 -4.02
C ALA A 12 -9.14 8.62 -5.20
N MET A 13 -9.51 7.33 -5.31
CA MET A 13 -10.37 6.85 -6.40
C MET A 13 -11.80 7.41 -6.32
N GLY A 14 -12.39 7.45 -5.12
CA GLY A 14 -13.72 8.02 -4.92
C GLY A 14 -13.77 9.50 -5.28
N SER A 15 -12.74 10.26 -4.88
CA SER A 15 -12.59 11.67 -5.23
C SER A 15 -12.43 11.84 -6.74
N LEU A 16 -11.50 11.12 -7.38
CA LEU A 16 -11.30 11.19 -8.84
C LEU A 16 -12.59 10.89 -9.62
N PHE A 17 -13.28 9.81 -9.28
CA PHE A 17 -14.54 9.43 -9.93
C PHE A 17 -15.67 10.42 -9.65
N SER A 18 -15.70 11.04 -8.46
CA SER A 18 -16.68 12.11 -8.20
C SER A 18 -16.49 13.31 -9.13
N GLY A 19 -15.25 13.69 -9.43
CA GLY A 19 -14.95 14.74 -10.40
C GLY A 19 -15.42 14.39 -11.82
N PHE A 20 -15.17 13.16 -12.27
CA PHE A 20 -15.64 12.67 -13.57
C PHE A 20 -17.17 12.63 -13.65
N LEU A 21 -17.83 12.11 -12.62
CA LEU A 21 -19.29 11.97 -12.61
C LEU A 21 -20.00 13.32 -12.47
N GLU A 22 -19.44 14.26 -11.73
CA GLU A 22 -19.93 15.64 -11.70
C GLU A 22 -19.79 16.33 -13.06
N ALA A 23 -18.69 16.10 -13.78
CA ALA A 23 -18.59 16.57 -15.17
C ALA A 23 -19.63 15.92 -16.09
N ALA A 24 -19.90 14.62 -15.94
CA ALA A 24 -20.96 13.94 -16.68
C ALA A 24 -22.34 14.53 -16.36
N SER A 25 -22.58 14.88 -15.09
CA SER A 25 -23.77 15.62 -14.65
C SER A 25 -23.93 16.93 -15.40
N MET A 26 -22.89 17.77 -15.43
CA MET A 26 -22.91 19.06 -16.13
C MET A 26 -23.22 18.91 -17.62
N LYS A 27 -22.60 17.92 -18.29
CA LYS A 27 -22.84 17.62 -19.72
C LYS A 27 -24.27 17.18 -19.97
N SER A 28 -24.90 16.51 -19.00
CA SER A 28 -26.30 16.08 -19.05
C SER A 28 -27.30 17.14 -18.59
N GLN A 29 -26.90 18.43 -18.50
CA GLN A 29 -27.72 19.52 -17.96
C GLN A 29 -28.22 19.24 -16.54
N ASN A 30 -27.36 18.65 -15.69
CA ASN A 30 -27.67 18.26 -14.31
C ASN A 30 -28.83 17.26 -14.19
N ALA A 31 -28.96 16.38 -15.18
CA ALA A 31 -29.83 15.21 -15.09
C ALA A 31 -29.31 14.16 -14.08
N LEU A 32 -28.06 14.29 -13.62
CA LEU A 32 -27.45 13.44 -12.61
C LEU A 32 -27.21 14.24 -11.33
N ASN A 33 -27.67 13.77 -10.18
CA ASN A 33 -27.33 14.38 -8.89
C ASN A 33 -26.23 13.53 -8.24
N VAL A 34 -24.99 14.02 -8.29
CA VAL A 34 -23.81 13.30 -7.78
C VAL A 34 -23.49 13.76 -6.37
N MET A 35 -23.27 12.81 -5.47
CA MET A 35 -22.85 13.06 -4.10
C MET A 35 -21.61 12.23 -3.77
N LEU A 36 -20.59 12.84 -3.19
CA LEU A 36 -19.42 12.16 -2.67
C LEU A 36 -19.54 12.03 -1.15
N ARG A 37 -19.65 10.81 -0.63
CA ARG A 37 -19.54 10.59 0.81
C ARG A 37 -18.07 10.54 1.22
N ALA A 38 -17.65 11.50 2.05
CA ALA A 38 -16.30 11.61 2.57
C ALA A 38 -16.30 11.83 4.10
N ASN A 39 -15.86 10.81 4.85
CA ASN A 39 -15.72 10.88 6.32
C ASN A 39 -14.54 11.70 6.79
N TRP A 40 -13.57 11.93 5.91
CA TRP A 40 -12.44 12.79 6.23
C TRP A 40 -12.89 14.25 6.22
N GLU A 41 -13.05 14.81 7.41
CA GLU A 41 -13.64 16.13 7.63
C GLU A 41 -12.96 17.24 6.82
N SER A 42 -11.64 17.39 6.93
CA SER A 42 -10.92 18.46 6.25
C SER A 42 -10.98 18.31 4.73
N HIS A 43 -10.94 17.08 4.21
CA HIS A 43 -11.11 16.82 2.78
C HIS A 43 -12.50 17.23 2.29
N ARG A 44 -13.54 16.89 3.03
CA ARG A 44 -14.92 17.28 2.71
C ARG A 44 -15.11 18.78 2.74
N GLN A 45 -14.63 19.46 3.79
CA GLN A 45 -14.74 20.90 3.94
C GLN A 45 -14.01 21.65 2.83
N GLU A 46 -12.82 21.17 2.44
CA GLU A 46 -12.04 21.78 1.36
C GLU A 46 -12.76 21.65 0.01
N ILE A 47 -13.32 20.46 -0.30
CA ILE A 47 -14.12 20.25 -1.51
C ILE A 47 -15.36 21.17 -1.52
N GLN A 48 -16.06 21.30 -0.39
CA GLN A 48 -17.24 22.16 -0.30
C GLN A 48 -16.92 23.64 -0.49
N LYS A 49 -15.76 24.08 0.01
CA LYS A 49 -15.34 25.48 -0.02
C LYS A 49 -14.78 25.89 -1.38
N ASN A 50 -13.90 25.06 -1.94
CA ASN A 50 -13.06 25.42 -3.08
C ASN A 50 -13.30 24.54 -4.32
N GLY A 51 -14.14 23.52 -4.22
CA GLY A 51 -14.27 22.47 -5.21
C GLY A 51 -13.18 21.41 -5.07
N LEU A 52 -13.38 20.27 -5.73
CA LEU A 52 -12.35 19.24 -5.87
C LEU A 52 -11.33 19.69 -6.91
N VAL A 53 -10.06 19.72 -6.53
CA VAL A 53 -8.93 20.01 -7.41
C VAL A 53 -8.38 18.70 -7.97
N VAL A 54 -8.33 18.58 -9.29
CA VAL A 54 -7.79 17.41 -10.00
C VAL A 54 -6.55 17.81 -10.81
N THR A 55 -5.40 17.22 -10.48
CA THR A 55 -4.13 17.45 -11.18
C THR A 55 -3.79 16.23 -12.04
N PRO A 56 -3.87 16.32 -13.38
CA PRO A 56 -3.41 15.24 -14.26
C PRO A 56 -1.88 15.16 -14.32
N LEU A 57 -1.33 13.96 -14.15
CA LEU A 57 0.12 13.72 -14.18
C LEU A 57 0.62 13.38 -15.59
N SER A 58 -0.10 12.51 -16.30
CA SER A 58 0.26 12.02 -17.63
C SER A 58 -0.38 12.82 -18.75
N ASP A 59 0.18 12.80 -19.96
CA ASP A 59 -0.40 13.49 -21.10
C ASP A 59 -1.76 12.92 -21.51
N ALA A 60 -1.96 11.61 -21.33
CA ALA A 60 -3.26 10.97 -21.51
C ALA A 60 -4.32 11.53 -20.54
N SER A 61 -3.98 11.62 -19.24
CA SER A 61 -4.90 12.20 -18.25
C SER A 61 -5.19 13.68 -18.49
N LYS A 62 -4.18 14.46 -18.94
CA LYS A 62 -4.36 15.87 -19.35
C LYS A 62 -5.30 15.99 -20.53
N SER A 63 -5.16 15.13 -21.55
CA SER A 63 -6.02 15.13 -22.72
C SER A 63 -7.50 14.91 -22.35
N ILE A 64 -7.79 13.92 -21.50
CA ILE A 64 -9.15 13.67 -21.00
C ILE A 64 -9.74 14.91 -20.32
N TRP A 65 -9.03 15.49 -19.36
CA TRP A 65 -9.54 16.65 -18.61
C TRP A 65 -9.66 17.92 -19.47
N ASN A 66 -8.82 18.08 -20.49
CA ASN A 66 -8.96 19.16 -21.48
C ASN A 66 -10.22 19.00 -22.33
N GLU A 67 -10.56 17.79 -22.77
CA GLU A 67 -11.81 17.54 -23.49
C GLU A 67 -13.02 17.75 -22.59
N ILE A 68 -12.98 17.26 -21.34
CA ILE A 68 -14.03 17.54 -20.35
C ILE A 68 -14.22 19.04 -20.15
N ARG A 69 -13.14 19.82 -20.10
CA ARG A 69 -13.21 21.29 -19.95
C ARG A 69 -13.79 22.01 -21.17
N LYS A 70 -13.67 21.46 -22.37
CA LYS A 70 -14.35 22.01 -23.55
C LYS A 70 -15.86 21.77 -23.46
N ASP A 71 -16.23 20.58 -22.99
CA ASP A 71 -17.62 20.14 -22.87
C ASP A 71 -18.35 20.76 -21.66
N CYS A 72 -17.60 21.01 -20.58
CA CYS A 72 -18.10 21.44 -19.28
C CYS A 72 -17.33 22.69 -18.84
N ASN A 73 -18.03 23.75 -18.41
CA ASN A 73 -17.41 25.00 -17.98
C ASN A 73 -16.76 24.88 -16.58
N ILE A 74 -15.74 24.02 -16.45
CA ILE A 74 -14.99 23.76 -15.22
C ILE A 74 -13.78 24.69 -15.07
N GLY A 75 -13.42 24.99 -13.83
CA GLY A 75 -12.29 25.86 -13.52
C GLY A 75 -10.95 25.23 -13.89
N TYR A 76 -9.96 26.06 -14.23
CA TYR A 76 -8.59 25.61 -14.47
C TYR A 76 -7.58 26.62 -13.92
N GLN A 77 -6.73 26.17 -12.99
CA GLN A 77 -5.75 27.01 -12.30
C GLN A 77 -4.48 26.19 -12.02
N ASN A 78 -3.31 26.76 -12.27
CA ASN A 78 -1.99 26.15 -11.96
C ASN A 78 -1.83 24.70 -12.46
N GLY A 79 -2.31 24.38 -13.65
CA GLY A 79 -2.22 23.02 -14.21
C GLY A 79 -3.26 22.03 -13.69
N SER A 80 -4.21 22.48 -12.86
CA SER A 80 -5.24 21.64 -12.24
C SER A 80 -6.64 22.12 -12.58
N PHE A 81 -7.59 21.18 -12.56
CA PHE A 81 -9.00 21.42 -12.84
C PHE A 81 -9.77 21.52 -11.53
N VAL A 82 -10.76 22.41 -11.46
CA VAL A 82 -11.57 22.62 -10.25
C VAL A 82 -13.02 22.28 -10.56
N ILE A 83 -13.54 21.27 -9.87
CA ILE A 83 -14.87 20.70 -10.09
C ILE A 83 -15.72 20.90 -8.83
N PRO A 84 -16.94 21.47 -8.92
CA PRO A 84 -17.81 21.70 -7.77
C PRO A 84 -18.53 20.42 -7.31
N VAL A 85 -17.77 19.47 -6.77
CA VAL A 85 -18.30 18.21 -6.25
C VAL A 85 -19.11 18.47 -4.99
N HIS A 86 -20.33 17.92 -4.92
CA HIS A 86 -21.14 17.96 -3.71
C HIS A 86 -20.71 16.84 -2.74
N ALA A 87 -19.87 17.20 -1.76
CA ALA A 87 -19.41 16.27 -0.75
C ALA A 87 -20.30 16.29 0.50
N VAL A 88 -20.64 15.10 1.02
CA VAL A 88 -21.53 14.86 2.16
C VAL A 88 -20.87 13.96 3.21
N ASP A 89 -21.34 14.04 4.44
CA ASP A 89 -20.91 13.19 5.55
C ASP A 89 -21.83 11.97 5.73
N ASP A 90 -21.67 11.25 6.85
CA ASP A 90 -22.48 10.09 7.18
C ASP A 90 -23.95 10.40 7.49
N SER A 91 -24.33 11.68 7.62
CA SER A 91 -25.72 12.06 7.84
C SER A 91 -26.63 11.67 6.66
N ILE A 92 -26.10 11.38 5.48
CA ILE A 92 -26.89 10.83 4.36
C ILE A 92 -27.48 9.45 4.70
N PHE A 93 -26.83 8.67 5.57
CA PHE A 93 -27.29 7.34 5.95
C PHE A 93 -28.21 7.33 7.16
N ASP A 94 -28.28 8.43 7.92
CA ASP A 94 -29.15 8.56 9.09
C ASP A 94 -30.58 8.93 8.67
N PRO A 95 -31.59 8.06 8.84
CA PRO A 95 -32.97 8.36 8.45
C PRO A 95 -33.58 9.57 9.18
N ALA A 96 -33.02 9.99 10.32
CA ALA A 96 -33.45 11.18 11.04
C ALA A 96 -32.84 12.49 10.51
N SER A 97 -31.81 12.41 9.66
CA SER A 97 -31.14 13.56 9.08
C SER A 97 -31.91 14.17 7.91
N GLN A 98 -31.87 15.50 7.78
CA GLN A 98 -32.40 16.21 6.61
C GLN A 98 -31.62 15.90 5.32
N SER A 99 -30.37 15.43 5.44
CA SER A 99 -29.54 15.03 4.30
C SER A 99 -29.95 13.68 3.71
N HIS A 100 -30.69 12.87 4.46
CA HIS A 100 -31.10 11.52 4.08
C HIS A 100 -31.99 11.55 2.84
N ARG A 101 -31.64 10.71 1.86
CA ARG A 101 -32.42 10.56 0.64
C ARG A 101 -32.19 9.20 0.02
N LYS A 102 -33.14 8.77 -0.80
CA LYS A 102 -32.96 7.61 -1.66
C LYS A 102 -32.06 7.93 -2.85
N VAL A 103 -31.22 6.97 -3.23
CA VAL A 103 -30.30 7.07 -4.37
C VAL A 103 -30.51 5.93 -5.37
N ASP A 104 -30.42 6.24 -6.66
CA ASP A 104 -30.64 5.28 -7.75
C ASP A 104 -29.40 4.45 -8.06
N GLU A 105 -28.23 5.05 -7.91
CA GLU A 105 -26.96 4.41 -8.22
C GLU A 105 -25.97 4.65 -7.08
N VAL A 106 -25.21 3.61 -6.71
CA VAL A 106 -24.12 3.71 -5.76
C VAL A 106 -22.84 3.23 -6.42
N LEU A 107 -21.78 4.02 -6.31
CA LEU A 107 -20.43 3.62 -6.67
C LEU A 107 -19.60 3.41 -5.40
N LEU A 108 -19.17 2.17 -5.17
CA LEU A 108 -18.45 1.80 -3.97
C LEU A 108 -16.94 1.70 -4.26
N PHE A 109 -16.17 2.53 -3.55
CA PHE A 109 -14.74 2.41 -3.41
C PHE A 109 -14.42 2.25 -1.92
N ASP A 110 -13.90 1.14 -1.45
CA ASP A 110 -13.37 1.05 -0.08
C ASP A 110 -12.48 -0.18 -0.01
N LYS A 111 -11.81 -0.36 1.11
CA LYS A 111 -11.10 -1.59 1.38
C LYS A 111 -12.11 -2.70 1.71
N SER A 112 -11.81 -3.92 1.26
CA SER A 112 -12.75 -5.05 1.32
C SER A 112 -13.22 -5.40 2.74
N TYR A 113 -12.45 -5.07 3.79
CA TYR A 113 -12.85 -5.29 5.18
C TYR A 113 -14.02 -4.41 5.65
N ASN A 114 -14.29 -3.29 4.97
CA ASN A 114 -15.43 -2.41 5.29
C ASN A 114 -16.70 -2.76 4.48
N THR A 115 -16.61 -3.68 3.52
CA THR A 115 -17.69 -3.93 2.54
C THR A 115 -19.02 -4.31 3.20
N GLU A 116 -19.02 -5.14 4.26
CA GLU A 116 -20.25 -5.56 4.95
C GLU A 116 -20.94 -4.41 5.70
N MET A 117 -20.18 -3.60 6.42
CA MET A 117 -20.68 -2.41 7.10
C MET A 117 -21.27 -1.43 6.08
N LEU A 118 -20.52 -1.11 5.02
CA LEU A 118 -20.95 -0.17 3.98
C LEU A 118 -22.17 -0.70 3.21
N ALA A 119 -22.23 -1.99 2.90
CA ALA A 119 -23.40 -2.61 2.27
C ALA A 119 -24.66 -2.42 3.13
N SER A 120 -24.53 -2.53 4.45
CA SER A 120 -25.64 -2.33 5.39
C SER A 120 -26.12 -0.88 5.39
N MET A 121 -25.20 0.09 5.35
CA MET A 121 -25.52 1.52 5.23
C MET A 121 -26.17 1.85 3.87
N ILE A 122 -25.58 1.34 2.78
CA ILE A 122 -26.06 1.50 1.41
C ILE A 122 -27.50 0.99 1.27
N LYS A 123 -27.83 -0.14 1.89
CA LYS A 123 -29.19 -0.69 1.90
C LYS A 123 -30.23 0.32 2.40
N GLY A 124 -29.86 1.15 3.38
CA GLY A 124 -30.73 2.19 3.93
C GLY A 124 -31.05 3.32 2.94
N VAL A 125 -30.12 3.66 2.06
CA VAL A 125 -30.24 4.78 1.10
C VAL A 125 -30.57 4.33 -0.32
N LEU A 126 -30.39 3.06 -0.69
CA LEU A 126 -30.70 2.60 -2.04
C LEU A 126 -32.21 2.66 -2.32
N SER A 127 -32.59 3.18 -3.49
CA SER A 127 -33.98 3.16 -3.97
C SER A 127 -34.44 1.73 -4.29
N GLU A 128 -35.75 1.52 -4.48
CA GLU A 128 -36.30 0.18 -4.71
C GLU A 128 -35.69 -0.51 -5.94
N THR A 129 -35.45 0.26 -7.00
CA THR A 129 -34.82 -0.20 -8.25
C THR A 129 -33.33 0.14 -8.34
N GLY A 130 -32.76 0.69 -7.26
CA GLY A 130 -31.40 1.18 -7.26
C GLY A 130 -30.36 0.07 -7.33
N THR A 131 -29.18 0.40 -7.85
CA THR A 131 -28.08 -0.54 -8.06
C THR A 131 -26.78 -0.04 -7.42
N CYS A 132 -25.91 -0.97 -7.04
CA CYS A 132 -24.60 -0.71 -6.46
C CYS A 132 -23.52 -1.34 -7.34
N LEU A 133 -22.68 -0.49 -7.92
CA LEU A 133 -21.46 -0.86 -8.63
C LEU A 133 -20.29 -0.83 -7.66
N THR A 134 -19.62 -1.97 -7.49
CA THR A 134 -18.32 -2.02 -6.80
C THR A 134 -17.18 -2.02 -7.81
N LEU A 135 -16.21 -1.12 -7.62
CA LEU A 135 -14.92 -1.10 -8.31
C LEU A 135 -13.77 -1.44 -7.36
N GLN A 136 -14.09 -2.07 -6.22
CA GLN A 136 -13.10 -2.50 -5.22
C GLN A 136 -12.22 -3.61 -5.80
N ASN A 137 -10.94 -3.60 -5.39
CA ASN A 137 -10.03 -4.70 -5.69
C ASN A 137 -10.29 -5.90 -4.76
N GLY A 138 -9.99 -7.10 -5.25
CA GLY A 138 -10.08 -8.35 -4.50
C GLY A 138 -11.35 -9.16 -4.77
N MET A 139 -11.33 -10.42 -4.35
CA MET A 139 -12.47 -11.35 -4.42
C MET A 139 -13.31 -11.27 -3.13
N GLY A 140 -14.58 -11.69 -3.17
CA GLY A 140 -15.46 -11.76 -1.99
C GLY A 140 -16.39 -10.56 -1.78
N ASN A 141 -16.12 -9.42 -2.43
CA ASN A 141 -16.92 -8.20 -2.26
C ASN A 141 -18.34 -8.36 -2.83
N VAL A 142 -18.46 -8.98 -4.01
CA VAL A 142 -19.76 -9.20 -4.67
C VAL A 142 -20.65 -10.06 -3.81
N GLU A 143 -20.12 -11.12 -3.21
CA GLU A 143 -20.84 -12.10 -2.43
C GLU A 143 -21.43 -11.44 -1.17
N ILE A 144 -20.65 -10.59 -0.50
CA ILE A 144 -21.09 -9.79 0.64
C ILE A 144 -22.19 -8.81 0.21
N LEU A 145 -21.96 -8.06 -0.87
CA LEU A 145 -22.93 -7.09 -1.39
C LEU A 145 -24.24 -7.78 -1.81
N GLN A 146 -24.18 -8.91 -2.51
CA GLN A 146 -25.35 -9.67 -2.94
C GLN A 146 -26.12 -10.27 -1.76
N ARG A 147 -25.42 -10.68 -0.68
CA ARG A 147 -26.07 -11.16 0.54
C ARG A 147 -26.93 -10.08 1.20
N ILE A 148 -26.47 -8.83 1.18
CA ILE A 148 -27.10 -7.72 1.93
C ILE A 148 -28.06 -6.91 1.05
N LEU A 149 -27.63 -6.57 -0.16
CA LEU A 149 -28.35 -5.79 -1.17
C LEU A 149 -29.16 -6.68 -2.12
N GLY A 150 -28.89 -7.96 -2.26
CA GLY A 150 -29.60 -8.83 -3.20
C GLY A 150 -28.99 -8.85 -4.60
N LYS A 151 -29.08 -10.02 -5.26
CA LYS A 151 -28.37 -10.34 -6.49
C LYS A 151 -28.66 -9.39 -7.67
N GLU A 152 -29.91 -8.98 -7.81
CA GLU A 152 -30.38 -8.10 -8.91
C GLU A 152 -29.83 -6.67 -8.84
N ARG A 153 -29.32 -6.26 -7.67
CA ARG A 153 -28.92 -4.87 -7.41
C ARG A 153 -27.41 -4.65 -7.43
N VAL A 154 -26.61 -5.70 -7.64
CA VAL A 154 -25.15 -5.63 -7.56
C VAL A 154 -24.52 -5.73 -8.94
N LEU A 155 -23.56 -4.84 -9.21
CA LEU A 155 -22.69 -4.86 -10.37
C LEU A 155 -21.25 -4.95 -9.89
N GLN A 156 -20.43 -5.71 -10.61
CA GLN A 156 -18.99 -5.75 -10.41
C GLN A 156 -18.34 -5.00 -11.56
N GLY A 157 -17.34 -4.19 -11.25
CA GLY A 157 -16.42 -3.74 -12.26
C GLY A 157 -14.97 -3.81 -11.81
N ASN A 158 -14.09 -3.55 -12.76
CA ASN A 158 -12.68 -3.32 -12.49
C ASN A 158 -12.30 -1.96 -13.07
N THR A 159 -11.24 -1.38 -12.53
CA THR A 159 -10.63 -0.19 -13.10
C THR A 159 -9.12 -0.29 -12.97
N SER A 160 -8.41 0.21 -13.99
CA SER A 160 -6.97 0.46 -13.93
C SER A 160 -6.64 1.95 -13.94
N GLN A 161 -7.59 2.82 -13.60
CA GLN A 161 -7.34 4.23 -13.37
C GLN A 161 -6.43 4.41 -12.14
N GLY A 162 -5.48 5.33 -12.24
CA GLY A 162 -4.54 5.67 -11.17
C GLY A 162 -4.93 6.99 -10.50
N ALA A 163 -5.01 6.98 -9.16
CA ALA A 163 -5.30 8.17 -8.38
C ALA A 163 -4.47 8.23 -7.10
N MET A 164 -4.04 9.43 -6.72
CA MET A 164 -3.37 9.69 -5.44
C MET A 164 -3.97 10.93 -4.78
N LEU A 165 -4.24 10.89 -3.48
CA LEU A 165 -4.56 12.10 -2.73
C LEU A 165 -3.26 12.84 -2.39
N ARG A 166 -3.20 14.13 -2.74
CA ARG A 166 -2.04 14.97 -2.41
C ARG A 166 -2.27 15.72 -1.10
N ASN A 167 -3.42 16.36 -0.97
CA ASN A 167 -3.87 17.15 0.16
C ASN A 167 -5.40 17.00 0.30
N PRO A 168 -6.00 17.43 1.43
CA PRO A 168 -7.45 17.66 1.47
C PRO A 168 -7.93 18.46 0.25
N GLY A 169 -8.98 18.00 -0.41
CA GLY A 169 -9.54 18.60 -1.62
C GLY A 169 -8.74 18.39 -2.92
N GLU A 170 -7.56 17.76 -2.87
CA GLU A 170 -6.66 17.64 -4.03
C GLU A 170 -6.35 16.18 -4.39
N VAL A 171 -6.68 15.79 -5.62
CA VAL A 171 -6.39 14.46 -6.17
C VAL A 171 -5.53 14.56 -7.43
N ILE A 172 -4.50 13.73 -7.50
CA ILE A 172 -3.67 13.54 -8.69
C ILE A 172 -4.26 12.39 -9.50
N HIS A 173 -4.56 12.65 -10.78
CA HIS A 173 -4.89 11.61 -11.75
C HIS A 173 -3.57 11.07 -12.33
N SER A 174 -3.04 10.00 -11.73
CA SER A 174 -1.69 9.51 -11.99
C SER A 174 -1.57 8.65 -13.25
N GLY A 175 -2.63 7.95 -13.64
CA GLY A 175 -2.62 7.06 -14.79
C GLY A 175 -4.02 6.82 -15.37
N THR A 176 -4.10 6.68 -16.69
CA THR A 176 -5.34 6.40 -17.40
C THR A 176 -5.42 4.91 -17.73
N GLY A 177 -6.57 4.30 -17.48
CA GLY A 177 -6.77 2.87 -17.67
C GLY A 177 -8.13 2.51 -18.28
N TYR A 178 -8.42 1.22 -18.35
CA TYR A 178 -9.72 0.71 -18.77
C TYR A 178 -10.64 0.49 -17.57
N ILE A 179 -11.94 0.46 -17.85
CA ILE A 179 -12.99 0.14 -16.89
C ILE A 179 -13.87 -0.94 -17.52
N THR A 180 -14.01 -2.07 -16.85
CA THR A 180 -14.94 -3.12 -17.29
C THR A 180 -16.06 -3.24 -16.27
N ILE A 181 -17.31 -3.30 -16.73
CA ILE A 181 -18.49 -3.43 -15.85
C ILE A 181 -19.32 -4.64 -16.27
N VAL A 182 -19.75 -5.43 -15.29
CA VAL A 182 -20.52 -6.65 -15.49
C VAL A 182 -21.72 -6.69 -14.59
N SER A 183 -22.78 -7.35 -15.07
CA SER A 183 -23.82 -7.93 -14.23
C SER A 183 -24.43 -9.16 -14.90
N PRO A 184 -24.70 -10.24 -14.15
CA PRO A 184 -25.37 -11.43 -14.66
C PRO A 184 -26.88 -11.25 -14.77
N THR A 185 -27.47 -10.18 -14.21
CA THR A 185 -28.92 -10.04 -14.12
C THR A 185 -29.47 -9.00 -15.10
N PRO A 186 -30.72 -9.15 -15.60
CA PRO A 186 -31.29 -8.20 -16.56
C PRO A 186 -31.39 -6.76 -16.03
N GLN A 187 -31.68 -6.57 -14.73
CA GLN A 187 -31.71 -5.25 -14.11
C GLN A 187 -30.30 -4.65 -14.04
N GLY A 188 -29.34 -5.43 -13.54
CA GLY A 188 -27.96 -4.98 -13.43
C GLY A 188 -27.31 -4.74 -14.80
N GLN A 189 -27.68 -5.47 -15.86
CA GLN A 189 -27.20 -5.21 -17.22
C GLN A 189 -27.64 -3.84 -17.75
N LYS A 190 -28.90 -3.46 -17.52
CA LYS A 190 -29.39 -2.12 -17.88
C LYS A 190 -28.62 -1.02 -17.13
N SER A 191 -28.33 -1.25 -15.86
CA SER A 191 -27.49 -0.32 -15.08
C SER A 191 -26.04 -0.31 -15.58
N ALA A 192 -25.47 -1.45 -15.94
CA ALA A 192 -24.11 -1.55 -16.48
C ALA A 192 -23.97 -0.78 -17.80
N GLU A 193 -24.93 -0.91 -18.70
CA GLU A 193 -25.00 -0.12 -19.95
C GLU A 193 -25.07 1.38 -19.67
N TRP A 194 -25.86 1.78 -18.67
CA TRP A 194 -25.95 3.17 -18.25
C TRP A 194 -24.61 3.67 -17.69
N TRP A 195 -23.95 2.90 -16.82
CA TRP A 195 -22.64 3.24 -16.27
C TRP A 195 -21.58 3.39 -17.38
N VAL A 196 -21.51 2.44 -18.31
CA VAL A 196 -20.57 2.49 -19.44
C VAL A 196 -20.79 3.75 -20.28
N LYS A 197 -22.04 4.06 -20.64
CA LYS A 197 -22.37 5.29 -21.40
C LYS A 197 -22.01 6.56 -20.63
N THR A 198 -22.29 6.59 -19.32
CA THR A 198 -21.96 7.73 -18.45
C THR A 198 -20.46 7.97 -18.40
N LEU A 199 -19.66 6.92 -18.18
CA LEU A 199 -18.20 7.01 -18.13
C LEU A 199 -17.59 7.40 -19.48
N GLN A 200 -18.08 6.81 -20.58
CA GLN A 200 -17.66 7.17 -21.94
C GLN A 200 -17.98 8.63 -22.29
N SER A 201 -19.06 9.19 -21.74
CA SER A 201 -19.44 10.59 -22.00
C SER A 201 -18.41 11.61 -21.49
N VAL A 202 -17.56 11.20 -20.54
CA VAL A 202 -16.44 11.97 -19.97
C VAL A 202 -15.09 11.38 -20.37
N HIS A 203 -15.04 10.73 -21.53
CA HIS A 203 -13.83 10.23 -22.18
C HIS A 203 -13.07 9.16 -21.37
N LEU A 204 -13.73 8.47 -20.43
CA LEU A 204 -13.17 7.30 -19.77
C LEU A 204 -13.38 6.04 -20.63
N PRO A 205 -12.33 5.25 -20.92
CA PRO A 205 -12.47 3.98 -21.62
C PRO A 205 -13.22 2.97 -20.75
N ALA A 206 -14.51 2.78 -21.02
CA ALA A 206 -15.36 1.83 -20.32
C ALA A 206 -16.02 0.84 -21.28
N GLU A 207 -16.12 -0.43 -20.90
CA GLU A 207 -16.76 -1.49 -21.68
C GLU A 207 -17.59 -2.45 -20.80
N LEU A 208 -18.52 -3.17 -21.43
CA LEU A 208 -19.23 -4.27 -20.78
C LEU A 208 -18.35 -5.52 -20.77
N GLY A 209 -18.21 -6.16 -19.61
CA GLY A 209 -17.39 -7.38 -19.45
C GLY A 209 -18.17 -8.69 -19.61
N GLY A 210 -19.29 -8.69 -20.32
CA GLY A 210 -20.18 -9.84 -20.43
C GLY A 210 -21.14 -9.98 -19.25
N ASN A 211 -21.47 -11.23 -18.90
CA ASN A 211 -22.50 -11.58 -17.92
C ASN A 211 -22.00 -12.45 -16.76
N ASN A 212 -20.68 -12.57 -16.56
CA ASN A 212 -20.11 -13.38 -15.49
C ASN A 212 -19.10 -12.57 -14.66
N PHE A 213 -19.39 -12.39 -13.37
CA PHE A 213 -18.52 -11.66 -12.46
C PHE A 213 -17.15 -12.31 -12.30
N GLU A 214 -17.12 -13.64 -12.15
CA GLU A 214 -15.89 -14.36 -11.88
C GLU A 214 -14.94 -14.32 -13.08
N GLU A 215 -15.48 -14.35 -14.31
CA GLU A 215 -14.67 -14.24 -15.52
C GLU A 215 -13.80 -12.98 -15.53
N VAL A 216 -14.37 -11.83 -15.15
CA VAL A 216 -13.62 -10.56 -15.09
C VAL A 216 -12.56 -10.56 -13.99
N LEU A 217 -12.87 -11.13 -12.83
CA LEU A 217 -11.94 -11.23 -11.72
C LEU A 217 -10.77 -12.17 -12.04
N TRP A 218 -11.05 -13.33 -12.65
CA TRP A 218 -10.03 -14.28 -13.07
C TRP A 218 -9.14 -13.71 -14.18
N LYS A 219 -9.70 -13.02 -15.19
CA LYS A 219 -8.87 -12.34 -16.21
C LYS A 219 -7.90 -11.34 -15.57
N LYS A 220 -8.36 -10.56 -14.58
CA LYS A 220 -7.48 -9.64 -13.84
C LYS A 220 -6.44 -10.37 -13.00
N LEU A 221 -6.82 -11.46 -12.34
CA LEU A 221 -5.91 -12.30 -11.56
C LEU A 221 -4.79 -12.87 -12.45
N ILE A 222 -5.15 -13.39 -13.63
CA ILE A 222 -4.20 -13.95 -14.60
C ILE A 222 -3.20 -12.90 -15.06
N VAL A 223 -3.66 -11.69 -15.41
CA VAL A 223 -2.78 -10.57 -15.75
C VAL A 223 -1.78 -10.32 -14.63
N ASN A 224 -2.25 -10.23 -13.39
CA ASN A 224 -1.38 -9.99 -12.24
C ASN A 224 -0.42 -11.16 -11.96
N ALA A 225 -0.85 -12.41 -12.19
CA ALA A 225 -0.05 -13.61 -11.98
C ALA A 225 1.09 -13.75 -13.01
N VAL A 226 0.96 -13.13 -14.19
CA VAL A 226 2.05 -13.08 -15.18
C VAL A 226 2.93 -11.86 -14.97
N ILE A 227 2.34 -10.66 -15.01
CA ILE A 227 3.11 -9.41 -15.07
C ILE A 227 3.91 -9.24 -13.79
N ASN A 228 3.26 -9.31 -12.62
CA ASN A 228 3.90 -8.90 -11.38
C ASN A 228 5.08 -9.80 -10.96
N PRO A 229 5.01 -11.15 -11.05
CA PRO A 229 6.18 -11.99 -10.76
C PRO A 229 7.31 -11.77 -11.76
N LEU A 230 7.01 -11.64 -13.05
CA LEU A 230 8.05 -11.44 -14.07
C LEU A 230 8.76 -10.10 -13.89
N THR A 231 8.02 -9.01 -13.67
CA THR A 231 8.62 -7.70 -13.41
C THR A 231 9.41 -7.67 -12.10
N ALA A 232 8.97 -8.41 -11.07
CA ALA A 232 9.69 -8.54 -9.81
C ALA A 232 11.01 -9.30 -9.98
N ILE A 233 10.97 -10.49 -10.59
CA ILE A 233 12.14 -11.36 -10.83
C ILE A 233 13.18 -10.66 -11.71
N HIS A 234 12.72 -10.00 -12.79
CA HIS A 234 13.62 -9.37 -13.77
C HIS A 234 13.96 -7.91 -13.43
N ASN A 235 13.44 -7.35 -12.32
CA ASN A 235 13.61 -5.94 -11.93
C ASN A 235 13.32 -4.95 -13.08
N CYS A 236 12.24 -5.18 -13.82
CA CYS A 236 11.92 -4.39 -14.99
C CYS A 236 10.52 -3.76 -14.89
N ARG A 237 10.26 -2.79 -15.77
CA ARG A 237 8.94 -2.18 -15.94
C ARG A 237 8.01 -3.15 -16.67
N ASN A 238 6.71 -2.96 -16.51
CA ASN A 238 5.70 -3.89 -17.04
C ASN A 238 5.80 -4.10 -18.55
N GLY A 239 6.29 -3.12 -19.32
CA GLY A 239 6.44 -3.26 -20.77
C GLY A 239 7.73 -3.96 -21.20
N GLU A 240 8.75 -3.92 -20.35
CA GLU A 240 10.07 -4.50 -20.64
C GLU A 240 10.02 -6.03 -20.65
N ILE A 241 9.06 -6.64 -19.94
CA ILE A 241 8.86 -8.10 -19.96
C ILE A 241 8.60 -8.61 -21.37
N LEU A 242 7.96 -7.82 -22.24
CA LEU A 242 7.61 -8.24 -23.61
C LEU A 242 8.86 -8.44 -24.50
N SER A 243 9.99 -7.84 -24.10
CA SER A 243 11.27 -7.95 -24.79
C SER A 243 12.11 -9.14 -24.29
N LEU A 244 11.68 -9.84 -23.24
CA LEU A 244 12.41 -10.99 -22.70
C LEU A 244 12.24 -12.20 -23.63
N PRO A 245 13.32 -12.90 -24.01
CA PRO A 245 13.25 -14.09 -24.87
C PRO A 245 12.31 -15.18 -24.33
N GLU A 246 12.26 -15.34 -23.01
CA GLU A 246 11.46 -16.33 -22.29
C GLU A 246 10.02 -15.89 -22.01
N TYR A 247 9.67 -14.61 -22.21
CA TYR A 247 8.37 -14.07 -21.81
C TYR A 247 7.19 -14.84 -22.38
N ASN A 248 7.20 -15.07 -23.70
CA ASN A 248 6.10 -15.77 -24.36
C ASN A 248 5.89 -17.17 -23.77
N ARG A 249 6.99 -17.87 -23.43
CA ARG A 249 6.91 -19.20 -22.84
C ARG A 249 6.35 -19.16 -21.42
N ILE A 250 6.86 -18.29 -20.55
CA ILE A 250 6.41 -18.21 -19.15
C ILE A 250 4.97 -17.68 -19.08
N CYS A 251 4.65 -16.65 -19.87
CA CYS A 251 3.29 -16.13 -20.01
C CYS A 251 2.33 -17.25 -20.44
N ASP A 252 2.72 -18.04 -21.45
CA ASP A 252 1.92 -19.17 -21.90
C ASP A 252 1.70 -20.21 -20.80
N ASP A 253 2.75 -20.62 -20.10
CA ASP A 253 2.66 -21.64 -19.05
C ASP A 253 1.75 -21.18 -17.89
N VAL A 254 1.95 -19.95 -17.39
CA VAL A 254 1.17 -19.36 -16.29
C VAL A 254 -0.29 -19.15 -16.68
N VAL A 255 -0.56 -18.60 -17.88
CA VAL A 255 -1.94 -18.41 -18.35
C VAL A 255 -2.65 -19.76 -18.49
N ASN A 256 -2.00 -20.76 -19.08
CA ASN A 256 -2.58 -22.10 -19.22
C ASN A 256 -2.89 -22.74 -17.86
N GLU A 257 -1.97 -22.60 -16.90
CA GLU A 257 -2.20 -23.10 -15.54
C GLU A 257 -3.40 -22.42 -14.88
N ALA A 258 -3.42 -21.09 -14.88
CA ALA A 258 -4.47 -20.32 -14.24
C ALA A 258 -5.84 -20.55 -14.89
N VAL A 259 -5.92 -20.72 -16.22
CA VAL A 259 -7.15 -21.10 -16.92
C VAL A 259 -7.63 -22.49 -16.50
N ARG A 260 -6.74 -23.49 -16.39
CA ARG A 260 -7.11 -24.83 -15.88
C ARG A 260 -7.66 -24.78 -14.45
N VAL A 261 -7.09 -23.93 -13.59
CA VAL A 261 -7.60 -23.74 -12.23
C VAL A 261 -8.98 -23.07 -12.28
N ALA A 262 -9.14 -22.01 -13.07
CA ALA A 262 -10.42 -21.32 -13.24
C ALA A 262 -11.53 -22.27 -13.70
N GLU A 263 -11.24 -23.17 -14.66
CA GLU A 263 -12.18 -24.19 -15.14
C GLU A 263 -12.64 -25.14 -14.03
N ARG A 264 -11.73 -25.54 -13.14
CA ARG A 264 -12.06 -26.38 -11.98
C ARG A 264 -12.88 -25.62 -10.93
N CYS A 265 -12.76 -24.30 -10.88
CA CYS A 265 -13.61 -23.42 -10.08
C CYS A 265 -14.96 -23.09 -10.76
N GLY A 266 -15.20 -23.59 -11.98
CA GLY A 266 -16.47 -23.38 -12.71
C GLY A 266 -16.46 -22.18 -13.67
N VAL A 267 -15.31 -21.55 -13.88
CA VAL A 267 -15.14 -20.38 -14.76
C VAL A 267 -14.47 -20.79 -16.05
N ARG A 268 -15.16 -20.63 -17.18
CA ARG A 268 -14.60 -20.92 -18.51
C ARG A 268 -13.98 -19.67 -19.09
N LEU A 269 -12.69 -19.75 -19.42
CA LEU A 269 -11.91 -18.65 -19.99
C LEU A 269 -11.27 -19.10 -21.29
N ASP A 270 -11.18 -18.20 -22.26
CA ASP A 270 -10.40 -18.44 -23.47
C ASP A 270 -8.92 -18.08 -23.23
N VAL A 271 -8.03 -19.03 -23.52
CA VAL A 271 -6.59 -18.86 -23.29
C VAL A 271 -6.02 -17.74 -24.17
N ALA A 272 -6.47 -17.62 -25.43
CA ALA A 272 -5.97 -16.61 -26.34
C ALA A 272 -6.39 -15.20 -25.91
N ASP A 273 -7.64 -15.02 -25.47
CA ASP A 273 -8.14 -13.77 -24.88
C ASP A 273 -7.34 -13.39 -23.62
N CYS A 274 -7.06 -14.35 -22.72
CA CYS A 274 -6.25 -14.09 -21.53
C CYS A 274 -4.83 -13.63 -21.89
N LYS A 275 -4.16 -14.28 -22.84
CA LYS A 275 -2.83 -13.89 -23.31
C LYS A 275 -2.83 -12.49 -23.94
N ALA A 276 -3.79 -12.23 -24.82
CA ALA A 276 -3.95 -10.92 -25.46
C ALA A 276 -4.16 -9.82 -24.41
N ARG A 277 -4.91 -10.11 -23.35
CA ARG A 277 -5.11 -9.16 -22.24
C ARG A 277 -3.84 -8.92 -21.44
N VAL A 278 -3.04 -9.94 -21.15
CA VAL A 278 -1.74 -9.78 -20.47
C VAL A 278 -0.83 -8.88 -21.29
N GLN A 279 -0.71 -9.14 -22.59
CA GLN A 279 0.11 -8.34 -23.49
C GLN A 279 -0.39 -6.89 -23.54
N LEU A 280 -1.69 -6.68 -23.72
CA LEU A 280 -2.30 -5.34 -23.73
C LEU A 280 -1.99 -4.56 -22.44
N VAL A 281 -2.09 -5.20 -21.27
CA VAL A 281 -1.81 -4.52 -19.99
C VAL A 281 -0.33 -4.21 -19.85
N ALA A 282 0.56 -5.11 -20.24
CA ALA A 282 2.00 -4.86 -20.25
C ALA A 282 2.37 -3.66 -21.14
N GLU A 283 1.76 -3.54 -22.32
CA GLU A 283 1.93 -2.40 -23.24
C GLU A 283 1.36 -1.10 -22.65
N GLN A 284 0.13 -1.14 -22.12
CA GLN A 284 -0.55 0.05 -21.59
C GLN A 284 0.09 0.59 -20.31
N THR A 285 0.68 -0.29 -19.50
CA THR A 285 1.37 0.07 -18.26
C THR A 285 2.89 0.03 -18.42
N ALA A 286 3.40 0.15 -19.66
CA ALA A 286 4.80 -0.09 -19.97
C ALA A 286 5.81 0.76 -19.18
N GLY A 287 5.41 1.97 -18.79
CA GLY A 287 6.23 2.88 -17.97
C GLY A 287 6.20 2.59 -16.46
N GLU A 288 5.27 1.76 -16.00
CA GLU A 288 5.04 1.46 -14.58
C GLU A 288 5.89 0.28 -14.11
N ARG A 289 6.27 0.28 -12.84
CA ARG A 289 6.77 -0.92 -12.14
C ARG A 289 5.63 -1.50 -11.33
N SER A 290 5.43 -2.81 -11.40
CA SER A 290 4.42 -3.51 -10.61
C SER A 290 4.59 -3.22 -9.11
N LEU A 291 3.51 -2.80 -8.45
CA LEU A 291 3.44 -2.55 -6.99
C LEU A 291 3.83 -3.77 -6.13
N GLN A 292 4.03 -4.95 -6.72
CA GLN A 292 4.31 -6.18 -5.98
C GLN A 292 5.73 -6.25 -5.40
N ARG A 293 6.70 -5.40 -5.82
CA ARG A 293 7.91 -5.19 -5.01
C ARG A 293 7.58 -4.67 -3.60
N LEU A 294 6.44 -4.00 -3.44
CA LEU A 294 6.05 -3.29 -2.23
C LEU A 294 4.99 -4.02 -1.40
N SER A 295 4.26 -4.98 -1.99
CA SER A 295 3.32 -5.83 -1.23
C SER A 295 3.97 -7.02 -0.53
N HIS A 296 5.25 -7.30 -0.77
CA HIS A 296 6.02 -8.32 -0.04
C HIS A 296 6.65 -7.76 1.25
N LEU A 297 6.55 -6.45 1.48
CA LEU A 297 7.03 -5.81 2.71
C LEU A 297 5.99 -5.89 3.82
N GLY A 298 4.71 -6.07 3.51
CA GLY A 298 3.65 -6.30 4.50
C GLY A 298 3.71 -7.73 5.03
N VAL A 299 4.14 -7.92 6.28
CA VAL A 299 4.27 -9.24 6.90
C VAL A 299 3.39 -9.31 8.15
N GLN A 300 2.77 -10.46 8.39
CA GLN A 300 2.12 -10.78 9.67
C GLN A 300 2.80 -11.97 10.34
N PHE A 301 2.99 -11.86 11.64
CA PHE A 301 3.42 -12.97 12.49
C PHE A 301 2.23 -13.41 13.36
N GLU A 302 1.74 -14.64 13.17
CA GLU A 302 0.60 -15.20 13.92
C GLU A 302 -0.64 -14.26 13.97
N GLY A 303 -0.89 -13.50 12.89
CA GLY A 303 -2.00 -12.54 12.80
C GLY A 303 -1.72 -11.16 13.42
N SER A 304 -0.52 -10.93 13.96
CA SER A 304 -0.06 -9.60 14.38
C SER A 304 0.67 -8.87 13.25
N ASN A 305 0.36 -7.58 13.09
CA ASN A 305 1.03 -6.68 12.14
C ASN A 305 2.31 -6.04 12.72
N ASP A 306 2.65 -6.34 13.97
CA ASP A 306 3.81 -5.76 14.63
C ASP A 306 5.09 -6.53 14.30
N VAL A 307 5.49 -6.49 13.02
CA VAL A 307 6.64 -7.24 12.48
C VAL A 307 7.94 -6.98 13.24
N GLY A 308 8.18 -5.75 13.71
CA GLY A 308 9.35 -5.35 14.51
C GLY A 308 9.33 -5.84 15.95
N VAL A 309 8.20 -6.38 16.44
CA VAL A 309 8.21 -7.15 17.69
C VAL A 309 8.94 -8.47 17.50
N PHE A 310 8.73 -9.12 16.35
CA PHE A 310 9.17 -10.50 16.07
C PHE A 310 10.41 -10.58 15.19
N SER A 311 10.99 -9.45 14.79
CA SER A 311 12.17 -9.42 13.94
C SER A 311 13.10 -8.27 14.27
N LYS A 312 14.38 -8.43 13.95
CA LYS A 312 15.40 -7.38 13.98
C LYS A 312 16.15 -7.41 12.67
N LEU A 313 16.20 -6.29 11.97
CA LEU A 313 16.90 -6.16 10.69
C LEU A 313 18.12 -5.26 10.84
N THR A 314 19.24 -5.69 10.29
CA THR A 314 20.48 -4.89 10.19
C THR A 314 21.02 -4.97 8.75
N ASN A 315 22.13 -4.28 8.49
CA ASN A 315 22.83 -4.37 7.20
C ASN A 315 23.65 -5.66 7.02
N LYS A 316 23.82 -6.51 8.05
CA LYS A 316 24.60 -7.76 7.95
C LYS A 316 23.85 -9.04 8.33
N TYR A 317 22.81 -8.95 9.14
CA TYR A 317 22.03 -10.11 9.58
C TYR A 317 20.61 -9.71 9.91
N CYS A 318 19.70 -10.66 9.83
CA CYS A 318 18.32 -10.50 10.28
C CYS A 318 17.99 -11.57 11.31
N LEU A 319 17.41 -11.18 12.45
CA LEU A 319 16.86 -12.09 13.44
C LEU A 319 15.34 -12.17 13.24
N VAL A 320 14.80 -13.37 13.27
CA VAL A 320 13.35 -13.62 13.22
C VAL A 320 12.94 -14.58 14.32
N ALA A 321 11.77 -14.36 14.90
CA ALA A 321 11.22 -15.18 15.97
C ALA A 321 10.97 -16.63 15.52
N THR A 322 11.20 -17.59 16.40
CA THR A 322 10.75 -18.98 16.20
C THR A 322 9.23 -19.12 16.35
N GLY A 323 8.65 -20.11 15.67
CA GLY A 323 7.21 -20.43 15.74
C GLY A 323 6.30 -19.60 14.82
N GLY A 324 6.87 -18.86 13.87
CA GLY A 324 6.12 -18.16 12.82
C GLY A 324 5.63 -19.09 11.71
N SER A 325 4.71 -18.61 10.88
CA SER A 325 4.27 -19.31 9.68
C SER A 325 5.36 -19.31 8.60
N GLU A 326 5.39 -20.32 7.74
CA GLU A 326 6.29 -20.35 6.57
C GLU A 326 6.18 -19.08 5.72
N THR A 327 4.98 -18.54 5.52
CA THR A 327 4.77 -17.27 4.80
C THR A 327 5.57 -16.10 5.41
N PHE A 328 5.70 -16.06 6.73
CA PHE A 328 6.48 -15.02 7.43
C PHE A 328 7.97 -15.21 7.15
N TYR A 329 8.47 -16.44 7.26
CA TYR A 329 9.89 -16.72 7.00
C TYR A 329 10.26 -16.51 5.54
N SER A 330 9.43 -16.99 4.61
CA SER A 330 9.65 -16.83 3.17
C SER A 330 9.67 -15.36 2.76
N ALA A 331 8.90 -14.47 3.42
CA ALA A 331 8.95 -13.03 3.11
C ALA A 331 10.34 -12.42 3.40
N PHE A 332 10.93 -12.74 4.56
CA PHE A 332 12.28 -12.29 4.88
C PHE A 332 13.34 -13.01 4.05
N GLU A 333 13.25 -14.33 3.90
CA GLU A 333 14.24 -15.13 3.17
C GLU A 333 14.28 -14.77 1.68
N THR A 334 13.13 -14.54 1.04
CA THR A 334 13.07 -14.17 -0.40
C THR A 334 13.79 -12.85 -0.68
N GLU A 335 13.65 -11.87 0.20
CA GLU A 335 14.24 -10.54 0.00
C GLU A 335 15.68 -10.44 0.51
N LEU A 336 16.06 -11.24 1.53
CA LEU A 336 17.32 -11.08 2.24
C LEU A 336 18.35 -12.17 1.94
N ALA A 337 17.96 -13.38 1.56
CA ALA A 337 18.86 -14.54 1.53
C ALA A 337 20.10 -14.36 0.63
N ASP A 338 19.98 -13.55 -0.42
CA ASP A 338 21.09 -13.24 -1.33
C ASP A 338 22.12 -12.25 -0.74
N GLN A 339 21.77 -11.51 0.32
CA GLN A 339 22.60 -10.45 0.90
C GLN A 339 23.01 -10.71 2.34
N ILE A 340 22.07 -11.15 3.19
CA ILE A 340 22.28 -11.33 4.63
C ILE A 340 21.55 -12.57 5.15
N PRO A 341 22.12 -13.31 6.13
CA PRO A 341 21.46 -14.45 6.73
C PRO A 341 20.23 -14.04 7.56
N VAL A 342 19.16 -14.83 7.41
CA VAL A 342 17.95 -14.78 8.23
C VAL A 342 18.03 -15.87 9.30
N ILE A 343 18.13 -15.48 10.56
CA ILE A 343 18.42 -16.36 11.70
C ILE A 343 17.17 -16.50 12.55
N LYS A 344 16.63 -17.72 12.60
CA LYS A 344 15.47 -18.08 13.42
C LYS A 344 15.92 -18.34 14.85
N THR A 345 15.46 -17.54 15.81
CA THR A 345 15.83 -17.70 17.23
C THR A 345 14.71 -17.25 18.18
N SER A 346 14.80 -17.68 19.43
CA SER A 346 14.14 -17.05 20.57
C SER A 346 15.18 -16.32 21.43
N ILE A 347 14.73 -15.44 22.32
CA ILE A 347 15.58 -14.78 23.31
C ILE A 347 14.93 -14.99 24.67
N ALA A 348 15.62 -15.69 25.59
CA ALA A 348 15.07 -16.06 26.89
C ALA A 348 13.74 -16.85 26.77
N GLY A 349 13.64 -17.72 25.76
CA GLY A 349 12.41 -18.47 25.44
C GLY A 349 11.27 -17.62 24.89
N CYS A 350 11.49 -16.32 24.67
CA CYS A 350 10.48 -15.39 24.18
C CYS A 350 10.59 -15.18 22.67
N ARG A 351 9.43 -14.95 22.03
CA ARG A 351 9.31 -14.71 20.58
C ARG A 351 9.49 -13.25 20.17
N PHE A 352 9.48 -12.31 21.11
CA PHE A 352 9.58 -10.88 20.80
C PHE A 352 11.03 -10.40 20.60
N VAL A 353 11.77 -11.09 19.72
CA VAL A 353 13.22 -10.91 19.52
C VAL A 353 13.59 -9.47 19.16
N GLY A 354 12.76 -8.77 18.40
CA GLY A 354 13.01 -7.38 18.00
C GLY A 354 12.94 -6.38 19.16
N ARG A 355 12.15 -6.68 20.21
CA ARG A 355 11.99 -5.78 21.37
C ARG A 355 13.02 -5.96 22.46
N VAL A 356 13.65 -7.12 22.52
CA VAL A 356 14.67 -7.42 23.52
C VAL A 356 16.09 -7.32 22.98
N THR A 357 16.27 -7.08 21.68
CA THR A 357 17.59 -6.97 21.06
C THR A 357 17.81 -5.63 20.37
N ALA A 358 19.06 -5.16 20.41
CA ALA A 358 19.53 -3.97 19.69
C ALA A 358 20.82 -4.32 18.96
N GLY A 359 21.00 -3.88 17.73
CA GLY A 359 22.14 -4.31 16.93
C GLY A 359 22.24 -3.58 15.59
N ASN A 360 23.44 -3.58 15.05
CA ASN A 360 23.81 -3.00 13.75
C ASN A 360 24.79 -3.94 13.03
N LYS A 361 25.51 -3.48 11.99
CA LYS A 361 26.46 -4.33 11.26
C LYS A 361 27.69 -4.79 12.07
N ASN A 362 27.97 -4.19 13.22
CA ASN A 362 29.17 -4.45 14.01
C ASN A 362 28.88 -5.35 15.21
N GLY A 363 27.66 -5.29 15.76
CA GLY A 363 27.32 -6.06 16.95
C GLY A 363 25.84 -6.28 17.17
N LEU A 364 25.57 -7.20 18.11
CA LEU A 364 24.25 -7.54 18.62
C LEU A 364 24.27 -7.57 20.15
N LEU A 365 23.40 -6.76 20.75
CA LEU A 365 23.14 -6.71 22.17
C LEU A 365 21.92 -7.58 22.50
N VAL A 366 22.12 -8.49 23.46
CA VAL A 366 21.09 -9.39 23.97
C VAL A 366 20.96 -9.23 25.49
N PRO A 367 19.78 -9.46 26.07
CA PRO A 367 19.59 -9.30 27.51
C PRO A 367 20.33 -10.41 28.27
N ILE A 368 20.65 -10.15 29.54
CA ILE A 368 21.28 -11.14 30.43
C ILE A 368 20.47 -12.43 30.60
N SER A 369 19.15 -12.37 30.39
CA SER A 369 18.22 -13.51 30.49
C SER A 369 18.32 -14.52 29.35
N ILE A 370 19.07 -14.23 28.27
CA ILE A 370 19.25 -15.17 27.16
C ILE A 370 19.93 -16.45 27.63
N THR A 371 19.44 -17.61 27.18
CA THR A 371 20.05 -18.90 27.53
C THR A 371 21.40 -19.09 26.81
N ASP A 372 22.27 -19.94 27.36
CA ASP A 372 23.55 -20.25 26.71
C ASP A 372 23.34 -20.95 25.36
N ALA A 373 22.33 -21.81 25.24
CA ALA A 373 21.99 -22.49 23.99
C ALA A 373 21.52 -21.52 22.89
N GLU A 374 20.65 -20.56 23.22
CA GLU A 374 20.23 -19.51 22.29
C GLU A 374 21.42 -18.62 21.88
N LEU A 375 22.28 -18.26 22.84
CA LEU A 375 23.46 -17.45 22.56
C LEU A 375 24.45 -18.16 21.63
N GLU A 376 24.69 -19.46 21.86
CA GLU A 376 25.56 -20.28 21.00
C GLU A 376 24.97 -20.42 19.60
N HIS A 377 23.66 -20.68 19.48
CA HIS A 377 22.96 -20.71 18.19
C HIS A 377 23.11 -19.40 17.40
N ILE A 378 22.91 -18.26 18.06
CA ILE A 378 23.08 -16.93 17.43
C ILE A 378 24.53 -16.73 16.99
N ARG A 379 25.51 -17.04 17.84
CA ARG A 379 26.94 -16.89 17.51
C ARG A 379 27.38 -17.77 16.34
N ASN A 380 26.82 -18.97 16.22
CA ASN A 380 27.13 -19.88 15.12
C ASN A 380 26.44 -19.49 13.80
N SER A 381 25.37 -18.68 13.86
CA SER A 381 24.56 -18.32 12.69
C SER A 381 24.84 -16.89 12.18
N ILE A 382 25.38 -16.01 13.02
CA ILE A 382 25.71 -14.63 12.66
C ILE A 382 27.04 -14.57 11.87
N PRO A 383 27.17 -13.67 10.88
CA PRO A 383 28.42 -13.50 10.13
C PRO A 383 29.64 -13.14 10.98
N ASP A 384 30.81 -13.59 10.51
CA ASP A 384 32.09 -13.28 11.15
C ASP A 384 32.31 -11.77 11.30
N GLY A 385 32.80 -11.37 12.48
CA GLY A 385 33.09 -9.97 12.81
C GLY A 385 31.91 -9.20 13.42
N VAL A 386 30.75 -9.83 13.64
CA VAL A 386 29.67 -9.25 14.46
C VAL A 386 29.82 -9.72 15.90
N VAL A 387 29.97 -8.80 16.84
CA VAL A 387 30.15 -9.12 18.27
C VAL A 387 28.80 -9.28 18.96
N VAL A 388 28.56 -10.44 19.58
CA VAL A 388 27.34 -10.70 20.37
C VAL A 388 27.63 -10.59 21.87
N LYS A 389 27.01 -9.61 22.55
CA LYS A 389 27.26 -9.28 23.95
C LYS A 389 25.98 -9.28 24.79
N ARG A 390 26.06 -9.90 25.97
CA ARG A 390 25.02 -9.84 27.02
C ARG A 390 25.10 -8.49 27.75
N VAL A 391 23.96 -7.85 27.94
CA VAL A 391 23.79 -6.62 28.71
C VAL A 391 23.05 -6.95 29.99
N ASP A 392 23.64 -6.58 31.13
CA ASP A 392 23.00 -6.67 32.45
C ASP A 392 22.54 -5.26 32.88
N ASP A 393 21.26 -4.99 32.67
CA ASP A 393 20.62 -3.74 33.08
C ASP A 393 19.23 -4.06 33.62
N ARG A 394 18.73 -3.20 34.51
CA ARG A 394 17.36 -3.29 35.03
C ARG A 394 16.33 -3.24 33.91
N LEU A 395 16.62 -2.49 32.84
CA LEU A 395 15.76 -2.36 31.68
C LEU A 395 16.16 -3.36 30.57
N SER A 396 15.57 -4.55 30.59
CA SER A 396 15.96 -5.68 29.72
C SER A 396 15.39 -5.63 28.29
N SER A 397 14.47 -4.72 27.99
CA SER A 397 13.86 -4.59 26.66
C SER A 397 14.68 -3.69 25.74
N LEU A 398 15.92 -4.10 25.44
CA LEU A 398 16.91 -3.28 24.74
C LEU A 398 16.37 -2.69 23.42
N GLY A 399 15.59 -3.44 22.66
CA GLY A 399 15.00 -2.99 21.39
C GLY A 399 13.93 -1.90 21.52
N ASN A 400 13.33 -1.73 22.70
CA ASN A 400 12.44 -0.59 22.97
C ASN A 400 13.21 0.67 23.40
N LEU A 401 14.41 0.50 23.91
CA LEU A 401 15.19 1.53 24.61
C LEU A 401 16.30 2.10 23.73
N ILE A 402 16.73 1.35 22.70
CA ILE A 402 17.86 1.67 21.84
C ILE A 402 17.40 1.67 20.38
N ALA A 403 17.63 2.77 19.68
CA ALA A 403 17.54 2.87 18.23
C ALA A 403 18.92 3.20 17.66
N CYS A 404 19.44 2.40 16.74
CA CYS A 404 20.80 2.54 16.24
C CYS A 404 20.90 2.29 14.74
N ASN A 405 21.79 3.01 14.08
CA ASN A 405 22.31 2.66 12.76
C ASN A 405 23.78 2.21 12.89
N ASP A 406 24.57 2.24 11.82
CA ASP A 406 25.97 1.81 11.85
C ASP A 406 26.95 2.89 12.35
N HIS A 407 26.46 4.09 12.68
CA HIS A 407 27.26 5.27 13.04
C HIS A 407 26.88 5.87 14.39
N VAL A 408 25.59 5.87 14.72
CA VAL A 408 25.01 6.53 15.88
C VAL A 408 23.95 5.65 16.55
N ALA A 409 23.86 5.72 17.88
CA ALA A 409 22.79 5.13 18.68
C ALA A 409 22.12 6.16 19.60
N LEU A 410 20.79 6.10 19.66
CA LEU A 410 19.96 6.85 20.60
C LEU A 410 19.52 5.93 21.74
N LEU A 411 19.74 6.39 22.98
CA LEU A 411 19.50 5.62 24.20
C LEU A 411 18.48 6.30 25.11
N HIS A 412 17.71 5.46 25.80
CA HIS A 412 16.83 5.86 26.88
C HIS A 412 17.62 6.56 28.00
N SER A 413 17.08 7.66 28.54
CA SER A 413 17.73 8.50 29.56
C SER A 413 18.16 7.74 30.81
N ASP A 414 17.40 6.72 31.20
CA ASP A 414 17.61 5.96 32.44
C ASP A 414 18.51 4.72 32.28
N LEU A 415 19.09 4.47 31.10
CA LEU A 415 20.05 3.38 30.93
C LEU A 415 21.33 3.64 31.74
N GLY A 416 21.90 2.57 32.31
CA GLY A 416 23.14 2.63 33.07
C GLY A 416 24.33 3.08 32.22
N ARG A 417 25.35 3.69 32.85
CA ARG A 417 26.58 4.08 32.13
C ARG A 417 27.35 2.87 31.59
N GLU A 418 27.33 1.75 32.31
CA GLU A 418 27.94 0.51 31.84
C GLU A 418 27.26 0.00 30.54
N THR A 419 25.92 0.10 30.45
CA THR A 419 25.19 -0.23 29.23
C THR A 419 25.54 0.71 28.08
N GLU A 420 25.72 2.00 28.36
CA GLU A 420 26.16 2.99 27.36
C GLU A 420 27.54 2.66 26.78
N GLU A 421 28.53 2.35 27.64
CA GLU A 421 29.87 1.92 27.24
C GLU A 421 29.82 0.63 26.40
N ILE A 422 28.99 -0.34 26.81
CA ILE A 422 28.79 -1.58 26.03
C ILE A 422 28.20 -1.28 24.65
N VAL A 423 27.24 -0.35 24.54
CA VAL A 423 26.64 0.02 23.26
C VAL A 423 27.68 0.66 22.34
N GLU A 424 28.47 1.60 22.85
CA GLU A 424 29.54 2.27 22.11
C GLU A 424 30.59 1.26 21.60
N ASP A 425 31.07 0.38 22.48
CA ASP A 425 32.11 -0.60 22.16
C ASP A 425 31.64 -1.70 21.20
N VAL A 426 30.46 -2.27 21.44
CA VAL A 426 29.97 -3.45 20.69
C VAL A 426 29.36 -3.05 19.36
N LEU A 427 28.61 -1.94 19.31
CA LEU A 427 28.01 -1.45 18.08
C LEU A 427 28.97 -0.54 17.30
N GLY A 428 30.03 -0.01 17.92
CA GLY A 428 31.00 0.86 17.26
C GLY A 428 30.38 2.16 16.77
N VAL A 429 29.57 2.80 17.62
CA VAL A 429 28.75 3.98 17.29
C VAL A 429 28.86 5.05 18.35
N GLU A 430 28.67 6.31 17.96
CA GLU A 430 28.49 7.40 18.92
C GLU A 430 27.14 7.29 19.62
N VAL A 431 27.10 7.54 20.91
CA VAL A 431 25.90 7.34 21.73
C VAL A 431 25.35 8.67 22.23
N PHE A 432 24.04 8.88 22.04
CA PHE A 432 23.33 10.05 22.56
C PHE A 432 22.09 9.63 23.35
N ARG A 433 21.86 10.29 24.50
CA ARG A 433 20.62 10.13 25.27
C ARG A 433 19.59 11.13 24.76
N HIS A 434 18.42 10.66 24.36
CA HIS A 434 17.37 11.52 23.80
C HIS A 434 15.96 10.97 24.09
N SER A 435 14.94 11.79 23.85
CA SER A 435 13.53 11.39 23.80
C SER A 435 12.93 11.75 22.45
N ILE A 436 11.94 11.02 21.95
CA ILE A 436 11.24 11.35 20.71
C ILE A 436 9.79 11.70 21.02
N ALA A 437 9.37 12.93 20.66
CA ALA A 437 8.03 13.44 20.94
C ALA A 437 7.65 13.33 22.43
N GLY A 438 8.63 13.57 23.32
CA GLY A 438 8.47 13.44 24.77
C GLY A 438 8.47 12.00 25.31
N ASN A 439 8.68 10.99 24.47
CA ASN A 439 8.77 9.59 24.88
C ASN A 439 10.22 9.10 24.96
N ALA A 440 10.57 8.45 26.06
CA ALA A 440 11.91 7.92 26.27
C ALA A 440 12.14 6.55 25.60
N LEU A 441 11.08 5.85 25.16
CA LEU A 441 11.17 4.55 24.48
C LEU A 441 11.52 4.70 22.99
N ILE A 442 12.73 5.19 22.71
CA ILE A 442 13.14 5.61 21.36
C ILE A 442 12.97 4.48 20.34
N GLY A 443 13.36 3.25 20.68
CA GLY A 443 13.24 2.09 19.78
C GLY A 443 11.80 1.66 19.49
N SER A 444 10.82 2.13 20.28
CA SER A 444 9.40 1.91 19.98
C SER A 444 8.83 2.95 19.03
N TYR A 445 9.35 4.18 19.08
CA TYR A 445 8.80 5.34 18.40
C TYR A 445 9.63 5.82 17.20
N CYS A 446 10.70 5.10 16.89
CA CYS A 446 11.60 5.43 15.80
C CYS A 446 12.30 4.21 15.24
N VAL A 447 12.52 4.22 13.92
CA VAL A 447 13.39 3.28 13.22
C VAL A 447 14.35 4.10 12.36
N ILE A 448 15.65 3.80 12.45
CA ILE A 448 16.71 4.50 11.71
C ILE A 448 17.58 3.52 10.94
N SER A 449 18.05 3.94 9.77
CA SER A 449 19.12 3.31 8.99
C SER A 449 20.25 4.31 8.75
N ASN A 450 21.26 3.96 7.94
CA ASN A 450 22.30 4.92 7.57
C ASN A 450 21.80 5.93 6.52
N GLN A 451 20.67 5.65 5.86
CA GLN A 451 20.14 6.48 4.77
C GLN A 451 19.10 7.50 5.25
N GLY A 452 18.33 7.14 6.28
CA GLY A 452 17.25 7.94 6.83
C GLY A 452 16.51 7.21 7.94
N GLY A 453 15.42 7.80 8.42
CA GLY A 453 14.63 7.23 9.50
C GLY A 453 13.21 7.75 9.56
N LEU A 454 12.35 6.96 10.21
CA LEU A 454 10.96 7.31 10.47
C LEU A 454 10.77 7.49 11.98
N VAL A 455 10.24 8.65 12.38
CA VAL A 455 9.96 9.01 13.77
C VAL A 455 8.46 9.17 14.01
N HIS A 456 8.09 9.20 15.29
CA HIS A 456 6.73 9.46 15.78
C HIS A 456 6.05 10.64 15.04
N PRO A 457 4.74 10.54 14.72
CA PRO A 457 4.04 11.58 13.95
C PRO A 457 3.96 12.94 14.66
N ALA A 458 3.93 12.93 16.00
CA ALA A 458 3.88 14.15 16.81
C ALA A 458 5.24 14.82 17.06
N THR A 459 6.34 14.29 16.51
CA THR A 459 7.67 14.94 16.61
C THR A 459 7.62 16.31 15.94
N SER A 460 8.07 17.34 16.65
CA SER A 460 8.06 18.72 16.15
C SER A 460 9.04 18.91 14.99
N LEU A 461 8.90 19.97 14.20
CA LEU A 461 9.84 20.29 13.12
C LEU A 461 11.24 20.60 13.68
N ASP A 462 11.30 21.36 14.78
CA ASP A 462 12.56 21.72 15.44
C ASP A 462 13.29 20.46 15.97
N GLU A 463 12.56 19.55 16.63
CA GLU A 463 13.12 18.28 17.14
C GLU A 463 13.59 17.39 15.98
N LYS A 464 12.88 17.38 14.85
CA LYS A 464 13.30 16.66 13.64
C LYS A 464 14.59 17.23 13.04
N GLU A 465 14.74 18.55 12.98
CA GLU A 465 15.93 19.20 12.46
C GLU A 465 17.14 18.96 13.38
N GLU A 466 16.93 19.03 14.69
CA GLU A 466 17.95 18.69 15.69
C GLU A 466 18.40 17.24 15.56
N LEU A 467 17.46 16.29 15.58
CA LEU A 467 17.77 14.86 15.44
C LEU A 467 18.39 14.52 14.08
N SER A 468 17.95 15.15 12.99
CA SER A 468 18.54 14.93 11.66
C SER A 468 19.99 15.44 11.62
N SER A 469 20.27 16.56 12.29
CA SER A 469 21.63 17.10 12.42
C SER A 469 22.51 16.24 13.31
N LEU A 470 21.96 15.72 14.41
CA LEU A 470 22.68 14.82 15.32
C LEU A 470 23.04 13.49 14.62
N LEU A 471 22.06 12.87 13.96
CA LEU A 471 22.22 11.56 13.32
C LEU A 471 22.86 11.63 11.93
N GLN A 472 23.00 12.82 11.35
CA GLN A 472 23.48 13.05 9.98
C GLN A 472 22.64 12.32 8.91
N ILE A 473 21.37 12.07 9.19
CA ILE A 473 20.41 11.40 8.28
C ILE A 473 19.11 12.20 8.19
N SER A 474 18.34 11.98 7.12
CA SER A 474 17.03 12.64 6.97
C SER A 474 15.97 11.85 7.76
N LEU A 475 15.23 12.55 8.62
CA LEU A 475 14.12 11.98 9.35
C LEU A 475 12.78 12.47 8.80
N MET A 476 11.82 11.55 8.71
CA MET A 476 10.44 11.85 8.38
C MET A 476 9.53 11.44 9.54
N ALA A 477 8.45 12.19 9.75
CA ALA A 477 7.41 11.81 10.70
C ALA A 477 6.28 11.11 9.96
N GLY A 478 5.81 9.99 10.50
CA GLY A 478 4.73 9.22 9.87
C GLY A 478 4.12 8.21 10.82
N THR A 479 3.23 7.39 10.28
CA THR A 479 2.57 6.29 11.01
C THR A 479 2.78 4.98 10.26
N ILE A 480 2.47 3.87 10.92
CA ILE A 480 2.49 2.53 10.33
C ILE A 480 1.19 1.80 10.70
N ASN A 481 0.83 0.69 10.05
CA ASN A 481 -0.32 -0.14 10.46
C ASN A 481 -1.65 0.62 10.66
N ARG A 482 -2.02 1.52 9.74
CA ARG A 482 -3.24 2.36 9.79
C ARG A 482 -3.25 3.39 10.91
N GLY A 483 -2.18 4.16 11.03
CA GLY A 483 -2.10 5.28 11.96
C GLY A 483 -1.46 4.96 13.31
N SER A 484 -0.85 3.78 13.47
CA SER A 484 -0.06 3.46 14.65
C SER A 484 1.16 4.37 14.72
N ASP A 485 1.35 4.96 15.88
CA ASP A 485 2.48 5.81 16.23
C ASP A 485 3.68 5.02 16.79
N VAL A 486 3.50 3.72 17.06
CA VAL A 486 4.54 2.79 17.54
C VAL A 486 5.31 2.22 16.37
N ILE A 487 6.14 3.07 15.74
CA ILE A 487 6.87 2.76 14.50
C ILE A 487 7.71 1.49 14.60
N GLY A 488 8.48 1.33 15.69
CA GLY A 488 9.33 0.15 15.90
C GLY A 488 8.55 -1.15 16.14
N ALA A 489 7.24 -1.09 16.34
CA ALA A 489 6.38 -2.27 16.34
C ALA A 489 6.13 -2.75 14.93
N GLY A 490 5.70 -1.84 14.07
CA GLY A 490 5.17 -2.16 12.76
C GLY A 490 6.19 -2.09 11.64
N LEU A 491 7.45 -1.73 11.90
CA LEU A 491 8.47 -1.50 10.88
C LEU A 491 9.84 -2.03 11.32
N VAL A 492 10.54 -2.69 10.41
CA VAL A 492 11.99 -2.95 10.47
C VAL A 492 12.61 -2.53 9.15
N ALA A 493 13.72 -1.80 9.19
CA ALA A 493 14.36 -1.26 7.99
C ALA A 493 15.88 -1.32 8.09
N ASN A 494 16.54 -1.46 6.94
CA ASN A 494 17.97 -1.27 6.78
C ASN A 494 18.24 -0.32 5.61
N ASP A 495 19.46 -0.31 5.06
CA ASP A 495 19.82 0.64 4.01
C ASP A 495 19.19 0.32 2.65
N PHE A 496 18.74 -0.92 2.42
CA PHE A 496 18.31 -1.40 1.10
C PHE A 496 16.89 -2.01 1.08
N THR A 497 16.30 -2.33 2.23
CA THR A 497 14.94 -2.87 2.33
C THR A 497 14.26 -2.49 3.65
N ALA A 498 12.93 -2.58 3.69
CA ALA A 498 12.15 -2.34 4.89
C ALA A 498 10.87 -3.19 4.92
N PHE A 499 10.64 -3.94 5.99
CA PHE A 499 9.42 -4.72 6.19
C PHE A 499 8.48 -4.00 7.15
N CYS A 500 7.20 -3.93 6.80
CA CYS A 500 6.15 -3.33 7.59
C CYS A 500 5.02 -4.33 7.87
N GLY A 501 4.08 -4.00 8.75
CA GLY A 501 2.91 -4.86 8.97
C GLY A 501 1.95 -4.84 7.77
N LEU A 502 1.17 -5.91 7.57
CA LEU A 502 0.20 -6.01 6.46
C LEU A 502 -0.87 -4.90 6.49
N ASP A 503 -1.14 -4.32 7.64
CA ASP A 503 -2.09 -3.21 7.79
C ASP A 503 -1.53 -1.85 7.37
N THR A 504 -0.23 -1.76 7.07
CA THR A 504 0.39 -0.52 6.59
C THR A 504 -0.22 -0.10 5.26
N THR A 505 -0.76 1.10 5.21
CA THR A 505 -1.45 1.64 4.04
C THR A 505 -0.45 2.04 2.96
N SER A 506 -0.89 2.08 1.69
CA SER A 506 -0.02 2.50 0.57
C SER A 506 0.57 3.91 0.75
N THR A 507 -0.14 4.80 1.44
CA THR A 507 0.36 6.14 1.79
C THR A 507 1.47 6.06 2.83
N GLU A 508 1.30 5.23 3.88
CA GLU A 508 2.35 4.99 4.88
C GLU A 508 3.57 4.32 4.26
N ILE A 509 3.39 3.35 3.35
CA ILE A 509 4.48 2.72 2.59
C ILE A 509 5.26 3.77 1.79
N GLY A 510 4.58 4.67 1.06
CA GLY A 510 5.26 5.73 0.32
C GLY A 510 6.07 6.69 1.21
N VAL A 511 5.60 6.96 2.44
CA VAL A 511 6.35 7.72 3.44
C VAL A 511 7.59 6.93 3.92
N VAL A 512 7.45 5.63 4.19
CA VAL A 512 8.57 4.74 4.56
C VAL A 512 9.63 4.73 3.44
N GLU A 513 9.23 4.50 2.19
CA GLU A 513 10.17 4.48 1.05
C GLU A 513 10.95 5.79 0.92
N SER A 514 10.24 6.91 1.08
CA SER A 514 10.84 8.25 1.03
C SER A 514 11.78 8.48 2.21
N ALA A 515 11.39 8.04 3.43
CA ALA A 515 12.17 8.19 4.65
C ALA A 515 13.50 7.43 4.58
N PHE A 516 13.48 6.18 4.10
CA PHE A 516 14.67 5.33 4.03
C PHE A 516 15.42 5.41 2.70
N LYS A 517 14.94 6.20 1.72
CA LYS A 517 15.53 6.38 0.38
C LYS A 517 15.72 5.08 -0.41
N LEU A 518 14.80 4.12 -0.22
CA LEU A 518 14.88 2.78 -0.80
C LEU A 518 14.82 2.81 -2.34
N GLU A 519 14.25 3.86 -2.94
CA GLU A 519 14.18 4.06 -4.39
C GLU A 519 15.55 4.26 -5.07
N LYS A 520 16.53 4.87 -4.38
CA LYS A 520 17.79 5.30 -5.02
C LYS A 520 18.75 4.15 -5.30
N GLN A 521 18.82 3.14 -4.44
CA GLN A 521 19.83 2.07 -4.54
C GLN A 521 19.52 1.01 -5.60
N ALA A 522 18.24 0.80 -5.97
CA ALA A 522 17.90 -0.07 -7.09
C ALA A 522 18.57 0.39 -8.40
N SER A 523 18.73 1.71 -8.60
CA SER A 523 19.35 2.26 -9.81
C SER A 523 20.89 2.22 -9.81
N THR A 524 21.53 2.30 -8.64
CA THR A 524 23.00 2.21 -8.51
C THR A 524 23.52 0.77 -8.63
N LEU A 525 22.76 -0.21 -8.14
CA LEU A 525 23.06 -1.64 -8.35
C LEU A 525 22.87 -2.06 -9.81
N ASP A 526 21.84 -1.53 -10.50
CA ASP A 526 21.63 -1.76 -11.94
C ASP A 526 22.78 -1.18 -12.79
N SER A 527 23.34 -0.02 -12.40
CA SER A 527 24.50 0.55 -13.09
C SER A 527 25.81 -0.20 -12.81
N MET A 528 26.02 -0.73 -11.61
CA MET A 528 27.20 -1.57 -11.31
C MET A 528 27.12 -2.96 -11.97
N LYS A 529 25.94 -3.57 -12.08
CA LYS A 529 25.76 -4.83 -12.82
C LYS A 529 26.04 -4.64 -14.31
N ASN A 530 25.53 -3.56 -14.92
CA ASN A 530 25.80 -3.28 -16.34
C ASN A 530 27.29 -3.03 -16.64
N TYR A 531 28.05 -2.46 -15.71
CA TYR A 531 29.51 -2.32 -15.87
C TYR A 531 30.29 -3.64 -15.79
N LEU A 532 29.79 -4.64 -15.07
CA LEU A 532 30.44 -5.95 -14.94
C LEU A 532 30.14 -6.87 -16.13
N PHE A 533 29.01 -6.70 -16.81
CA PHE A 533 28.66 -7.50 -17.99
C PHE A 533 29.24 -6.95 -19.32
N ASP A 534 29.71 -5.71 -19.36
CA ASP A 534 30.33 -5.11 -20.57
C ASP A 534 31.84 -5.40 -20.73
N SER A 535 32.42 -6.26 -19.89
CA SER A 535 33.88 -6.56 -19.92
C SER A 535 34.26 -8.02 -20.14
N THR A 536 33.34 -8.89 -20.56
CA THR A 536 33.70 -10.22 -21.07
C THR A 536 32.66 -10.78 -22.05
N PHE A 537 33.15 -11.05 -23.26
CA PHE A 537 32.57 -11.73 -24.44
C PHE A 537 31.89 -10.86 -25.50
#